data_AF-H9FMC8-F1
#
_entry.id   AF-H9FMC8-F1
#
_cell.length_a   1.000
_cell.length_b   1.000
_cell.length_c   1.000
_cell.angle_alpha   90.00
_cell.angle_beta   90.00
_cell.angle_gamma   90.00
#
_symmetry.space_group_name_H-M   'P 1'
#
loop_
_entity.id
_entity.type
_entity.pdbx_description
1 polymer ?
#
loop_
_entity_poly.entity_id
_entity_poly.type
_entity_poly.pdbx_seq_one_letter_code
_entity_poly.pdbx_strand_id
1 'polypeptide(L)'
;KNYGAEKYGPHSVCLIQKSAFVMEKCERKLSYPDWGSGCYQVSCSPQGLKVWVQDTSYLCSRAGQVLPISIQMNGWIHDGNL
;
A
#
# COMPACT_ATOMS: atom_id res chain seq x y z
N LYS A 1 -11.41 9.33 3.95
CA LYS A 1 -11.08 8.57 2.70
C LYS A 1 -9.82 7.77 2.97
N ASN A 2 -9.74 6.54 2.48
CA ASN A 2 -8.56 5.69 2.65
C ASN A 2 -7.58 5.92 1.48
N TYR A 3 -6.66 6.87 1.63
CA TYR A 3 -5.70 7.25 0.57
C TYR A 3 -4.60 6.21 0.41
N GLY A 4 -4.12 5.65 1.52
CA GLY A 4 -3.09 4.61 1.55
C GLY A 4 -3.58 3.21 1.20
N ALA A 5 -4.86 3.04 0.84
CA ALA A 5 -5.46 1.74 0.58
C ALA A 5 -5.25 0.71 1.71
N GLU A 6 -5.26 1.20 2.95
CA GLU A 6 -5.07 0.42 4.18
C GLU A 6 -6.20 -0.59 4.40
N LYS A 7 -5.89 -1.67 5.12
CA LYS A 7 -6.87 -2.65 5.56
C LYS A 7 -6.56 -3.06 6.99
N TYR A 8 -7.49 -2.82 7.90
CA TYR A 8 -7.38 -3.21 9.30
C TYR A 8 -7.95 -4.61 9.52
N GLY A 9 -7.33 -5.39 10.39
CA GLY A 9 -7.75 -6.75 10.72
C GLY A 9 -6.68 -7.53 11.48
N PRO A 10 -7.00 -8.76 11.91
CA PRO A 10 -6.10 -9.60 12.71
C PRO A 10 -4.84 -10.05 11.95
N HIS A 11 -4.87 -10.01 10.61
CA HIS A 11 -3.73 -10.33 9.76
C HIS A 11 -3.10 -9.08 9.14
N SER A 12 -3.35 -7.92 9.72
CA SER A 12 -2.78 -6.66 9.26
C SER A 12 -1.67 -6.19 10.18
N VAL A 13 -0.62 -5.66 9.60
CA VAL A 13 0.53 -5.10 10.31
C VAL A 13 0.77 -3.67 9.87
N CYS A 14 1.38 -2.88 10.74
CA CYS A 14 1.80 -1.53 10.40
C CYS A 14 3.07 -1.58 9.54
N LEU A 15 2.99 -1.03 8.32
CA LEU A 15 4.13 -0.87 7.41
C LEU A 15 4.42 0.62 7.24
N ILE A 16 5.71 0.96 7.11
CA ILE A 16 6.15 2.33 6.85
C ILE A 16 5.77 2.69 5.42
N GLN A 17 5.23 3.89 5.21
CA GLN A 17 5.05 4.45 3.87
C GLN A 17 6.30 5.25 3.52
N LYS A 18 7.08 4.76 2.56
CA LYS A 18 8.34 5.39 2.10
C LYS A 18 8.09 6.62 1.21
N SER A 19 6.86 6.82 0.75
CA SER A 19 6.42 8.04 0.08
C SER A 19 4.96 8.33 0.38
N ALA A 20 4.53 9.57 0.14
CA ALA A 20 3.11 9.91 0.13
C ALA A 20 2.36 9.05 -0.89
N PHE A 21 1.21 8.51 -0.47
CA PHE A 21 0.27 7.92 -1.42
C PHE A 21 -0.45 9.02 -2.19
N VAL A 22 -0.59 8.79 -3.48
CA VAL A 22 -1.23 9.69 -4.44
C VAL A 22 -2.43 8.99 -5.03
N MET A 23 -3.57 9.67 -5.04
CA MET A 23 -4.75 9.26 -5.79
C MET A 23 -4.83 10.06 -7.10
N GLU A 24 -4.84 9.37 -8.23
CA GLU A 24 -4.94 9.95 -9.55
C GLU A 24 -6.21 9.49 -10.28
N LYS A 25 -6.88 10.42 -10.96
CA LYS A 25 -7.99 10.14 -11.87
C LYS A 25 -8.00 11.17 -13.00
N CYS A 26 -7.52 10.74 -14.17
CA CYS A 26 -7.32 11.62 -15.32
C CYS A 26 -6.50 12.85 -14.91
N GLU A 27 -7.06 14.06 -14.99
CA GLU A 27 -6.36 15.31 -14.65
C GLU A 27 -6.39 15.67 -13.15
N ARG A 28 -7.02 14.84 -12.29
CA ARG A 28 -7.13 15.12 -10.85
C ARG A 28 -6.13 14.27 -10.06
N LYS A 29 -5.27 14.96 -9.31
CA LYS A 29 -4.27 14.35 -8.42
C LYS A 29 -4.48 14.83 -6.98
N LEU A 30 -4.59 13.89 -6.04
CA LEU A 30 -4.74 14.17 -4.61
C LEU A 30 -3.63 13.42 -3.86
N SER A 31 -2.72 14.14 -3.21
CA SER A 31 -1.71 13.54 -2.33
C SER A 31 -2.16 13.62 -0.88
N TYR A 32 -1.93 12.56 -0.10
CA TYR A 32 -2.20 12.59 1.33
C TYR A 32 -1.07 13.36 2.06
N PRO A 33 -1.35 14.46 2.78
CA PRO A 33 -0.32 15.27 3.41
C PRO A 33 0.31 14.59 4.63
N ASP A 34 -0.47 13.82 5.40
CA ASP A 34 -0.05 13.20 6.65
C ASP A 34 0.23 11.70 6.46
N TRP A 35 1.33 11.38 5.80
CA TRP A 35 1.76 10.00 5.54
C TRP A 35 2.93 9.60 6.48
N GLY A 36 3.14 8.29 6.64
CA GLY A 36 4.30 7.78 7.38
C GLY A 36 4.21 6.30 7.69
N SER A 37 3.04 5.81 8.07
CA SER A 37 2.78 4.39 8.26
C SER A 37 1.31 4.07 8.02
N GLY A 38 1.02 2.89 7.48
CA GLY A 38 -0.35 2.41 7.27
C GLY A 38 -0.50 0.93 7.61
N CYS A 39 -1.74 0.50 7.82
CA CYS A 39 -2.05 -0.90 8.14
C CYS A 39 -2.36 -1.71 6.88
N TYR A 40 -1.62 -2.80 6.64
CA TYR A 40 -1.80 -3.65 5.45
C TYR A 40 -1.90 -5.11 5.85
N GLN A 41 -2.78 -5.84 5.17
CA GLN A 41 -2.90 -7.27 5.36
C GLN A 41 -1.64 -7.98 4.85
N VAL A 42 -1.17 -8.99 5.56
CA VAL A 42 0.00 -9.76 5.17
C VAL A 42 -0.26 -11.27 5.20
N SER A 43 0.49 -12.01 4.39
CA SER A 43 0.56 -13.46 4.49
C SER A 43 1.99 -13.95 4.26
N CYS A 44 2.41 -14.96 5.01
CA CYS A 44 3.73 -15.57 4.84
C CYS A 44 3.74 -16.54 3.66
N SER A 45 4.85 -16.57 2.92
CA SER A 45 5.11 -17.54 1.85
C SER A 45 6.57 -18.01 1.88
N PRO A 46 6.91 -19.15 1.26
CA PRO A 46 8.30 -19.61 1.18
C PRO A 46 9.27 -18.60 0.56
N GLN A 47 8.77 -17.69 -0.29
CA GLN A 47 9.57 -16.66 -0.96
C GLN A 47 9.73 -15.37 -0.14
N GLY A 48 8.97 -15.22 0.95
CA GLY A 48 8.94 -13.99 1.76
C GLY A 48 7.54 -13.59 2.22
N LEU A 49 7.43 -12.36 2.72
CA LEU A 49 6.16 -11.79 3.19
C LEU A 49 5.39 -11.23 2.00
N LYS A 50 4.16 -11.67 1.80
CA LYS A 50 3.23 -11.06 0.85
C LYS A 50 2.46 -9.95 1.56
N VAL A 51 2.59 -8.73 1.05
CA VAL A 51 1.83 -7.56 1.49
C VAL A 51 0.65 -7.38 0.54
N TRP A 52 -0.56 -7.29 1.08
CA TRP A 52 -1.78 -7.14 0.31
C TRP A 52 -2.25 -5.68 0.38
N VAL A 53 -2.39 -5.08 -0.80
CA VAL A 53 -3.02 -3.77 -0.97
C VAL A 53 -4.25 -3.98 -1.86
N GLN A 54 -5.44 -3.87 -1.27
CA GLN A 54 -6.68 -4.38 -1.88
C GLN A 54 -6.54 -5.85 -2.28
N ASP A 55 -6.76 -6.17 -3.56
CA ASP A 55 -6.69 -7.54 -4.10
C ASP A 55 -5.33 -7.85 -4.75
N THR A 56 -4.38 -6.92 -4.69
CA THR A 56 -3.03 -7.07 -5.26
C THR A 56 -2.03 -7.44 -4.18
N SER A 57 -1.24 -8.50 -4.41
CA SER A 57 -0.15 -8.91 -3.51
C SER A 57 1.21 -8.45 -4.03
N TYR A 58 2.02 -7.89 -3.15
CA TYR A 58 3.39 -7.49 -3.38
C TYR A 58 4.33 -8.34 -2.52
N LEU A 59 5.36 -8.93 -3.13
CA LEU A 59 6.31 -9.78 -2.43
C LEU A 59 7.43 -8.95 -1.80
N CYS A 60 7.57 -9.02 -0.49
CA CYS A 60 8.71 -8.53 0.28
C CYS A 60 9.63 -9.71 0.61
N SER A 61 10.76 -9.82 -0.09
CA SER A 61 11.72 -10.93 0.06
C SER A 61 12.86 -10.61 1.04
N ARG A 62 13.05 -9.34 1.40
CA ARG A 62 14.05 -8.90 2.38
C ARG A 62 13.59 -7.69 3.17
N ALA A 63 14.09 -7.56 4.39
CA ALA A 63 13.85 -6.37 5.22
C ALA A 63 14.33 -5.09 4.51
N GLY A 64 13.52 -4.02 4.58
CA GLY A 64 13.82 -2.74 3.95
C GLY A 64 13.62 -2.68 2.43
N GLN A 65 13.10 -3.74 1.81
CA GLN A 65 12.69 -3.69 0.40
C GLN A 65 11.57 -2.69 0.21
N VAL A 66 11.72 -1.78 -0.75
CA VAL A 66 10.67 -0.86 -1.17
C VAL A 66 9.70 -1.57 -2.11
N LEU A 67 8.42 -1.50 -1.82
CA LEU A 67 7.32 -2.04 -2.63
C LEU A 67 6.66 -0.88 -3.38
N PRO A 68 6.85 -0.77 -4.72
CA PRO A 68 6.14 0.22 -5.52
C PRO A 68 4.69 -0.24 -5.69
N ILE A 69 3.79 0.45 -5.00
CA ILE A 69 2.36 0.17 -5.01
C ILE A 69 1.73 0.99 -6.13
N SER A 70 0.92 0.32 -6.94
CA SER A 70 0.05 0.93 -7.94
C SER A 70 -1.17 0.05 -8.08
N ILE A 71 -2.32 0.52 -7.58
CA ILE A 71 -3.57 -0.23 -7.60
C ILE A 71 -4.73 0.67 -8.05
N GLN A 72 -5.78 0.05 -8.56
CA GLN A 72 -7.02 0.75 -8.85
C GLN A 72 -8.06 0.46 -7.77
N MET A 73 -8.59 1.49 -7.13
CA MET A 73 -9.62 1.37 -6.10
C MET A 73 -10.66 2.49 -6.27
N ASN A 74 -11.95 2.13 -6.27
CA ASN A 74 -13.06 3.10 -6.39
C ASN A 74 -12.95 4.04 -7.62
N GLY A 75 -12.35 3.56 -8.72
CA GLY A 75 -12.14 4.35 -9.94
C GLY A 75 -11.05 5.42 -9.83
N TRP A 76 -10.15 5.30 -8.85
CA TRP A 76 -8.92 6.07 -8.71
C TRP A 76 -7.72 5.13 -8.78
N ILE A 77 -6.61 5.61 -9.33
CA ILE A 77 -5.31 4.95 -9.25
C ILE A 77 -4.65 5.44 -7.96
N HIS A 78 -4.16 4.51 -7.14
CA HIS A 78 -3.42 4.81 -5.93
C HIS A 78 -1.97 4.38 -6.11
N ASP A 79 -1.06 5.34 -6.13
CA ASP A 79 0.38 5.13 -6.27
C ASP A 79 1.11 5.50 -4.99
N GLY A 80 2.10 4.71 -4.60
CA GLY A 80 2.89 4.96 -3.39
C GLY A 80 4.00 3.93 -3.19
N ASN A 81 4.77 4.09 -2.11
CA ASN A 81 5.83 3.16 -1.74
C ASN A 81 5.64 2.71 -0.29
N LEU A 82 5.72 1.40 -0.07
CA LEU A 82 5.86 0.77 1.24
C LEU A 82 7.30 0.33 1.47
#